data_AF-A0AAW2TZ44-F1
#
_entry.id   AF-A0AAW2TZ44-F1
#
_cell.length_a   1.000
_cell.length_b   1.000
_cell.length_c   1.000
_cell.angle_alpha   90.00
_cell.angle_beta   90.00
_cell.angle_gamma   90.00
#
_symmetry.space_group_name_H-M   'P 1'
#
loop_
_entity.id
_entity.type
_entity.pdbx_description
1 polymer ?
#
loop_
_entity_poly.entity_id
_entity_poly.type
_entity_poly.pdbx_seq_one_letter_code
_entity_poly.pdbx_strand_id
1 'polypeptide(L)'
;MTLTAEEVEIHGDVLETILSHVPLLHLVSACRVSKWWRYAVSSSLHHHNPPKPWLILHTQATRFPHATAAHAYDPRSPLWIKISQPSIDYVSALKSSNSNFLYMLSPSKFSFSLDPLNCNWRTVDPPSCGARTQSLPAWGSTS
;
A
#
# COMPACT_ATOMS: atom_id res chain seq x y z
N MET A 1 -32.23 24.94 17.04
CA MET A 1 -30.92 24.37 16.66
C MET A 1 -30.48 25.05 15.38
N THR A 2 -29.68 26.11 15.51
CA THR A 2 -29.08 26.83 14.38
C THR A 2 -27.82 26.09 13.97
N LEU A 3 -27.79 25.52 12.76
CA LEU A 3 -26.58 24.99 12.14
C LEU A 3 -25.69 26.19 11.81
N THR A 4 -24.68 26.45 12.64
CA THR A 4 -23.63 27.41 12.33
C THR A 4 -22.81 26.80 11.20
N ALA A 5 -23.04 27.26 9.97
CA ALA A 5 -22.09 27.04 8.90
C ALA A 5 -20.80 27.78 9.30
N GLU A 6 -19.77 27.03 9.69
CA GLU A 6 -18.41 27.58 9.79
C GLU A 6 -18.07 28.12 8.40
N GLU A 7 -18.03 29.44 8.25
CA GLU A 7 -17.36 30.06 7.13
C GLU A 7 -15.88 29.73 7.26
N VAL A 8 -15.43 28.72 6.52
CA VAL A 8 -14.02 28.42 6.37
C VAL A 8 -13.43 29.52 5.50
N GLU A 9 -12.78 30.48 6.15
CA GLU A 9 -12.02 31.54 5.49
C GLU A 9 -10.96 30.90 4.57
N ILE A 10 -11.18 30.96 3.25
CA ILE A 10 -10.32 30.30 2.27
C ILE A 10 -9.03 31.12 2.15
N HIS A 11 -8.03 30.80 2.97
CA HIS A 11 -6.67 31.30 2.86
C HIS A 11 -5.81 30.28 2.12
N GLY A 12 -5.50 30.53 0.83
CA GLY A 12 -4.63 29.68 0.01
C GLY A 12 -5.13 29.48 -1.43
N ASP A 13 -4.40 28.66 -2.21
CA ASP A 13 -4.90 28.16 -3.49
C ASP A 13 -6.19 27.38 -3.24
N VAL A 14 -7.31 27.88 -3.79
CA VAL A 14 -8.66 27.30 -3.63
C VAL A 14 -8.66 25.80 -3.94
N LEU A 15 -7.84 25.35 -4.90
CA LEU A 15 -7.72 23.94 -5.23
C LEU A 15 -7.14 23.14 -4.06
N GLU A 16 -6.08 23.63 -3.40
CA GLU A 16 -5.46 22.96 -2.25
C GLU A 16 -6.42 22.86 -1.06
N THR A 17 -7.21 23.92 -0.83
CA THR A 17 -8.25 23.95 0.21
C THR A 17 -9.38 22.98 -0.10
N ILE A 18 -9.84 22.89 -1.35
CA ILE A 18 -10.84 21.88 -1.73
C ILE A 18 -10.28 20.48 -1.50
N LEU A 19 -9.04 20.22 -1.96
CA LEU A 19 -8.40 18.90 -1.83
C LEU A 19 -8.11 18.50 -0.38
N SER A 20 -7.97 19.45 0.55
CA SER A 20 -7.73 19.14 1.97
C SER A 20 -8.96 18.49 2.62
N HIS A 21 -10.16 18.73 2.08
CA HIS A 21 -11.42 18.17 2.57
C HIS A 21 -11.83 16.88 1.82
N VAL A 22 -11.11 16.52 0.75
CA VAL A 22 -11.41 15.32 -0.05
C VAL A 22 -10.78 14.08 0.61
N PRO A 23 -11.51 12.95 0.72
CA PRO A 23 -10.95 11.69 1.19
C PRO A 23 -9.73 11.26 0.38
N LEU A 24 -8.72 10.71 1.05
CA LEU A 24 -7.45 10.28 0.45
C LEU A 24 -7.64 9.34 -0.75
N LEU A 25 -8.67 8.48 -0.72
CA LEU A 25 -9.05 7.59 -1.82
C LEU A 25 -9.29 8.33 -3.13
N HIS A 26 -9.97 9.48 -3.09
CA HIS A 26 -10.31 10.25 -4.28
C HIS A 26 -9.14 11.12 -4.78
N LEU A 27 -8.17 11.42 -3.91
CA LEU A 27 -6.98 12.19 -4.27
C LEU A 27 -6.07 11.46 -5.26
N VAL A 28 -6.10 10.12 -5.30
CA VAL A 28 -5.33 9.36 -6.31
C VAL A 28 -5.84 9.62 -7.73
N SER A 29 -7.15 9.79 -7.91
CA SER A 29 -7.73 10.16 -9.21
C SER A 29 -7.39 11.61 -9.56
N ALA A 30 -7.44 12.52 -8.58
CA ALA A 30 -7.04 13.92 -8.74
C ALA A 30 -5.58 14.05 -9.25
N CYS A 31 -4.65 13.25 -8.74
CA CYS A 31 -3.24 13.21 -9.17
C CYS A 31 -3.01 12.82 -10.64
N ARG A 32 -4.02 12.27 -11.32
CA ARG A 32 -3.96 11.82 -12.72
C ARG A 32 -4.51 12.84 -13.71
N VAL A 33 -5.21 13.88 -13.25
CA VAL A 33 -5.83 14.91 -14.11
C VAL A 33 -4.76 15.75 -14.83
N SER A 34 -3.82 16.33 -14.08
CA SER A 34 -2.72 17.12 -14.64
C SER A 34 -1.55 17.24 -13.65
N LYS A 35 -0.42 17.79 -14.11
CA LYS A 35 0.73 18.07 -13.24
C LYS A 35 0.37 19.04 -12.12
N TRP A 36 -0.39 20.10 -12.43
CA TRP A 36 -0.84 21.10 -11.46
C TRP A 36 -1.74 20.50 -10.37
N TRP A 37 -2.68 19.64 -10.74
CA TRP A 37 -3.51 18.92 -9.77
C TRP A 37 -2.66 18.03 -8.85
N ARG A 38 -1.66 17.33 -9.39
CA ARG A 38 -0.74 16.53 -8.58
C ARG A 38 0.05 17.38 -7.60
N TYR A 39 0.52 18.56 -8.01
CA TYR A 39 1.20 19.50 -7.12
C TYR A 39 0.26 20.01 -6.02
N ALA A 40 -0.96 20.41 -6.37
CA ALA A 40 -1.96 20.86 -5.41
C ALA A 40 -2.34 19.75 -4.40
N VAL A 41 -2.51 18.50 -4.85
CA VAL A 41 -2.71 17.35 -3.95
C VAL A 41 -1.51 17.19 -3.02
N SER A 42 -0.28 17.25 -3.55
CA SER A 42 0.93 17.07 -2.75
C SER A 42 1.11 18.17 -1.71
N SER A 43 0.85 19.42 -2.09
CA SER A 43 0.90 20.58 -1.18
C SER A 43 -0.20 20.50 -0.12
N SER A 44 -1.43 20.18 -0.52
CA SER A 44 -2.56 19.98 0.38
C SER A 44 -2.26 18.90 1.43
N LEU A 45 -1.68 17.77 1.01
CA LEU A 45 -1.25 16.70 1.91
C LEU A 45 -0.08 17.08 2.81
N HIS A 46 0.74 18.06 2.45
CA HIS A 46 1.87 18.47 3.28
C HIS A 46 1.47 19.54 4.31
N HIS A 47 0.71 20.55 3.88
CA HIS A 47 0.46 21.76 4.66
C HIS A 47 -0.90 21.76 5.36
N HIS A 48 -1.94 21.26 4.70
CA HIS A 48 -3.32 21.42 5.16
C HIS A 48 -3.88 20.14 5.78
N ASN A 49 -3.50 18.98 5.26
CA ASN A 49 -4.03 17.71 5.73
C ASN A 49 -2.98 16.60 5.67
N PRO A 50 -1.99 16.61 6.59
CA PRO A 50 -0.98 15.57 6.71
C PRO A 50 -1.63 14.19 6.80
N PRO A 51 -1.23 13.22 5.95
CA PRO A 51 -1.80 11.90 5.97
C PRO A 51 -1.50 11.22 7.31
N LYS A 52 -2.56 10.86 8.03
CA LYS A 52 -2.47 9.97 9.20
C LYS A 52 -2.17 8.55 8.71
N PRO A 53 -1.44 7.74 9.49
CA PRO A 53 -1.21 6.35 9.13
C PRO A 53 -2.54 5.61 9.00
N TRP A 54 -2.69 4.85 7.91
CA TRP A 54 -3.86 4.00 7.70
C TRP A 54 -3.76 2.75 8.57
N LEU A 55 -4.88 2.36 9.18
CA LEU A 55 -4.94 1.08 9.87
C LEU A 55 -5.31 0.00 8.86
N ILE A 56 -4.43 -0.99 8.67
CA ILE A 56 -4.69 -2.10 7.76
C ILE A 56 -4.98 -3.35 8.60
N LEU A 57 -6.18 -3.90 8.42
CA LEU A 57 -6.59 -5.16 9.01
C LEU A 57 -6.39 -6.28 7.98
N HIS A 58 -5.54 -7.24 8.30
CA HIS A 58 -5.37 -8.47 7.53
C HIS A 58 -6.02 -9.64 8.27
N THR A 59 -6.97 -10.32 7.63
CA THR A 59 -7.59 -11.53 8.16
C THR A 59 -7.25 -12.72 7.28
N GLN A 60 -6.97 -13.86 7.92
CA GLN A 60 -6.68 -15.12 7.25
C GLN A 60 -7.40 -16.24 7.98
N ALA A 61 -8.19 -17.02 7.23
CA ALA A 61 -8.85 -18.18 7.78
C ALA A 61 -7.82 -19.27 8.13
N THR A 62 -7.98 -19.85 9.32
CA THR A 62 -7.11 -20.95 9.78
C THR A 62 -7.41 -22.28 9.09
N ARG A 63 -8.59 -22.40 8.46
CA ARG A 63 -9.02 -23.60 7.74
C ARG A 63 -8.90 -23.41 6.24
N PHE A 64 -8.56 -24.48 5.54
CA PHE A 64 -8.60 -24.55 4.08
C PHE A 64 -9.98 -24.10 3.56
N PRO A 65 -10.07 -23.23 2.53
CA PRO A 65 -9.01 -22.81 1.60
C PRO A 65 -8.18 -21.58 2.03
N HIS A 66 -8.08 -21.28 3.33
CA HIS A 66 -7.29 -20.17 3.87
C HIS A 66 -7.65 -18.80 3.28
N ALA A 67 -8.96 -18.54 3.12
CA ALA A 67 -9.45 -17.27 2.61
C ALA A 67 -8.81 -16.08 3.34
N THR A 68 -8.24 -15.16 2.58
CA THR A 68 -7.66 -13.91 3.08
C THR A 68 -8.54 -12.73 2.72
N ALA A 69 -8.58 -11.73 3.59
CA ALA A 69 -9.10 -10.41 3.27
C ALA A 69 -8.23 -9.33 3.89
N ALA A 70 -8.12 -8.19 3.21
CA ALA A 70 -7.51 -7.00 3.76
C ALA A 70 -8.44 -5.80 3.64
N HIS A 71 -8.48 -5.01 4.70
CA HIS A 71 -9.23 -3.76 4.75
C HIS A 71 -8.32 -2.64 5.27
N ALA A 72 -8.41 -1.46 4.66
CA ALA A 72 -7.80 -0.24 5.15
C ALA A 72 -8.87 0.64 5.78
N TYR A 73 -8.62 1.12 6.99
CA TYR A 73 -9.40 2.17 7.60
C TYR A 73 -8.74 3.51 7.30
N ASP A 74 -9.49 4.39 6.64
CA ASP A 74 -9.09 5.78 6.44
C ASP A 74 -9.54 6.61 7.66
N PRO A 75 -8.60 7.07 8.51
CA PRO A 75 -8.95 7.88 9.68
C PRO A 75 -9.56 9.25 9.33
N ARG A 76 -9.56 9.65 8.05
CA ARG A 76 -10.13 10.93 7.60
C ARG A 76 -11.59 10.82 7.14
N SER A 77 -12.02 9.69 6.59
CA SER A 77 -13.38 9.49 6.08
C SER A 77 -14.26 8.58 6.94
N PRO A 78 -13.80 8.21 8.15
CA PRO A 78 -14.22 6.99 8.86
C PRO A 78 -14.62 5.76 8.02
N LEU A 79 -14.09 5.59 6.81
CA LEU A 79 -14.49 4.50 5.92
C LEU A 79 -13.50 3.34 5.96
N TRP A 80 -14.06 2.13 5.88
CA TRP A 80 -13.30 0.92 5.59
C TRP A 80 -13.31 0.65 4.10
N ILE A 81 -12.13 0.50 3.52
CA ILE A 81 -11.92 0.23 2.10
C ILE A 81 -11.37 -1.18 1.97
N LYS A 82 -12.00 -2.00 1.13
CA LYS A 82 -11.49 -3.34 0.81
C LYS A 82 -10.25 -3.22 -0.07
N ILE A 83 -9.13 -3.79 0.39
CA ILE A 83 -7.89 -3.86 -0.39
C ILE A 83 -7.95 -5.11 -1.26
N SER A 84 -7.75 -4.96 -2.57
CA SER A 84 -7.56 -6.10 -3.46
C SER A 84 -6.29 -6.84 -3.05
N GLN A 85 -6.34 -8.17 -2.90
CA GLN A 85 -5.16 -8.99 -2.59
C GLN A 85 -4.85 -9.95 -3.73
N PRO A 86 -3.58 -10.29 -3.95
CA PRO A 86 -3.21 -11.37 -4.86
C PRO A 86 -3.70 -12.71 -4.28
N SER A 87 -4.17 -13.62 -5.15
CA SER A 87 -4.48 -15.00 -4.77
C SER A 87 -3.19 -15.76 -4.48
N ILE A 88 -2.87 -15.97 -3.21
CA ILE A 88 -1.68 -16.71 -2.78
C ILE A 88 -2.16 -17.82 -1.84
N ASP A 89 -1.88 -19.08 -2.20
CA ASP A 89 -2.39 -20.29 -1.52
C ASP A 89 -1.88 -20.45 -0.08
N TYR A 90 -0.83 -19.74 0.29
CA TYR A 90 -0.29 -19.68 1.64
C TYR A 90 0.51 -18.40 1.84
N VAL A 91 -0.01 -17.44 2.60
CA VAL A 91 0.65 -16.15 2.81
C VAL A 91 1.17 -16.02 4.23
N SER A 92 2.39 -15.50 4.36
CA SER A 92 2.79 -14.79 5.57
C SER A 92 1.92 -13.54 5.78
N ALA A 93 1.81 -13.08 7.03
CA ALA A 93 1.07 -11.86 7.34
C ALA A 93 1.51 -10.68 6.45
N LEU A 94 0.56 -9.87 6.01
CA LEU A 94 0.81 -8.62 5.27
C LEU A 94 1.77 -7.72 6.05
N LYS A 95 2.89 -7.33 5.43
CA LYS A 95 3.90 -6.47 6.05
C LYS A 95 3.97 -5.12 5.37
N SER A 96 4.35 -4.11 6.14
CA SER A 96 4.66 -2.77 5.68
C SER A 96 6.15 -2.48 5.91
N SER A 97 6.79 -1.80 4.97
CA SER A 97 8.12 -1.21 5.16
C SER A 97 8.11 0.17 4.54
N ASN A 98 8.25 1.22 5.35
CA ASN A 98 8.03 2.61 4.94
C ASN A 98 6.57 2.88 4.48
N SER A 99 6.09 4.10 4.66
CA SER A 99 4.65 4.44 4.72
C SER A 99 3.77 3.99 3.54
N ASN A 100 4.33 3.68 2.37
CA ASN A 100 3.57 3.34 1.16
C ASN A 100 3.94 1.98 0.53
N PHE A 101 4.82 1.19 1.15
CA PHE A 101 5.22 -0.10 0.60
C PHE A 101 4.69 -1.25 1.44
N LEU A 102 3.85 -2.06 0.80
CA LEU A 102 3.30 -3.29 1.37
C LEU A 102 3.85 -4.48 0.62
N TYR A 103 4.08 -5.56 1.35
CA TYR A 103 4.54 -6.81 0.76
C TYR A 103 4.02 -8.03 1.50
N MET A 104 3.94 -9.13 0.76
CA MET A 104 3.52 -10.44 1.18
C MET A 104 4.53 -11.45 0.66
N LEU A 105 5.00 -12.32 1.56
CA LEU A 105 5.94 -13.38 1.22
C LEU A 105 5.25 -14.74 1.35
N SER A 106 5.55 -15.63 0.42
CA SER A 106 5.30 -17.05 0.52
C SER A 106 6.59 -17.79 0.16
N PRO A 107 6.70 -19.10 0.45
CA PRO A 107 7.89 -19.87 0.07
C PRO A 107 8.23 -19.82 -1.43
N SER A 108 7.24 -19.55 -2.29
CA SER A 108 7.38 -19.61 -3.75
C SER A 108 7.06 -18.31 -4.49
N LYS A 109 6.63 -17.25 -3.79
CA LYS A 109 6.24 -15.96 -4.40
C LYS A 109 6.51 -14.80 -3.47
N PHE A 110 6.97 -13.70 -4.05
CA PHE A 110 7.01 -12.39 -3.41
C PHE A 110 6.01 -11.46 -4.10
N SER A 111 5.08 -10.88 -3.36
CA SER A 111 4.13 -9.91 -3.89
C SER A 111 4.24 -8.59 -3.16
N PHE A 112 4.24 -7.47 -3.90
CA PHE A 112 4.38 -6.15 -3.32
C PHE A 112 3.52 -5.09 -4.02
N SER A 113 3.26 -4.00 -3.30
CA SER A 113 2.58 -2.79 -3.76
C SER A 113 3.35 -1.56 -3.28
N LEU A 114 3.39 -0.53 -4.13
CA LEU A 114 4.01 0.78 -3.86
C LEU A 114 2.97 1.93 -3.88
N ASP A 115 1.70 1.60 -4.08
CA ASP A 115 0.60 2.56 -4.17
C ASP A 115 0.00 2.75 -2.76
N PRO A 116 -0.18 3.99 -2.26
CA PRO A 116 -0.82 4.25 -0.96
C PRO A 116 -2.18 3.56 -0.78
N LEU A 117 -2.90 3.26 -1.86
CA LEU A 117 -4.19 2.59 -1.84
C LEU A 117 -4.14 1.07 -2.08
N ASN A 118 -2.96 0.53 -2.41
CA ASN A 118 -2.72 -0.90 -2.57
C ASN A 118 -3.60 -1.62 -3.60
N CYS A 119 -3.96 -0.91 -4.67
CA CYS A 119 -4.76 -1.44 -5.78
C CYS A 119 -3.91 -2.14 -6.86
N ASN A 120 -2.58 -1.98 -6.84
CA ASN A 120 -1.67 -2.47 -7.88
C ASN A 120 -0.61 -3.40 -7.31
N TRP A 121 -0.95 -4.68 -7.19
CA TRP A 121 -0.03 -5.71 -6.74
C TRP A 121 0.85 -6.22 -7.87
N ARG A 122 2.14 -6.38 -7.59
CA ARG A 122 3.12 -7.04 -8.46
C ARG A 122 3.60 -8.30 -7.79
N THR A 123 3.65 -9.40 -8.54
CA THR A 123 4.18 -10.68 -8.05
C THR A 123 5.46 -11.00 -8.81
N VAL A 124 6.48 -11.44 -8.08
CA VAL A 124 7.78 -11.82 -8.59
C VAL A 124 8.09 -13.23 -8.12
N ASP A 125 8.57 -14.05 -9.04
CA ASP A 125 9.02 -15.40 -8.74
C ASP A 125 10.39 -15.37 -8.05
N PRO A 126 10.66 -16.31 -7.12
CA PRO A 126 11.95 -16.40 -6.46
C PRO A 126 13.06 -16.65 -7.50
N PRO A 127 14.28 -16.14 -7.24
CA PRO A 127 15.42 -16.45 -8.09
C PRO A 127 15.59 -17.97 -8.17
N SER A 128 15.70 -18.50 -9.39
CA SER A 128 15.94 -19.92 -9.62
C SER A 128 17.29 -20.28 -9.02
N CYS A 129 17.29 -21.00 -7.89
CA CYS A 129 18.52 -21.54 -7.32
C CYS A 129 18.95 -22.75 -8.16
N GLY A 130 19.53 -22.49 -9.33
CA GLY A 130 20.23 -23.50 -10.12
C GLY A 130 21.51 -23.87 -9.40
N ALA A 131 21.44 -24.81 -8.47
CA ALA A 131 22.60 -25.41 -7.84
C ALA A 131 23.40 -26.18 -8.91
N ARG A 132 24.31 -25.48 -9.60
CA ARG A 132 25.45 -26.15 -10.21
C ARG A 132 26.48 -26.32 -9.11
N THR A 133 26.28 -27.33 -8.28
CA THR A 133 27.34 -27.87 -7.41
C THR A 133 28.44 -28.36 -8.34
N GLN A 134 29.40 -27.50 -8.68
CA GLN A 134 30.67 -27.96 -9.22
C GLN A 134 31.36 -28.67 -8.05
N SER A 135 31.39 -30.00 -8.10
CA SER A 135 32.20 -30.81 -7.20
C SER A 135 33.64 -30.33 -7.28
N LEU A 136 34.17 -29.82 -6.17
CA LEU A 136 35.60 -29.56 -6.03
C LEU A 136 36.35 -30.89 -6.16
N PRO A 137 37.46 -30.97 -6.93
CA PRO A 137 38.21 -32.20 -7.04
C PRO A 137 38.88 -32.53 -5.71
N ALA A 138 38.69 -33.76 -5.24
CA ALA A 138 39.40 -34.30 -4.10
C ALA A 138 40.91 -34.29 -4.39
N TRP A 139 41.68 -33.55 -3.60
CA TRP A 139 43.14 -33.71 -3.58
C TRP A 139 43.47 -35.05 -2.90
N GLY A 140 43.78 -36.04 -3.73
CA GLY A 140 44.39 -37.28 -3.29
C GLY A 140 45.78 -37.00 -2.74
N SER A 141 46.00 -37.39 -1.49
CA SER A 141 47.32 -37.55 -0.91
C SER A 141 48.07 -38.65 -1.66
N THR A 142 49.25 -38.34 -2.18
CA THR A 142 50.26 -39.36 -2.47
C THR A 142 51.43 -39.15 -1.51
N SER A 143 51.76 -40.26 -0.85
CA SER A 143 52.93 -40.49 0.01
C SER A 143 54.25 -40.32 -0.71
#